data_AF-X0YAX4-F1
#
_entry.id   AF-X0YAX4-F1
#
_cell.length_a   1.000
_cell.length_b   1.000
_cell.length_c   1.000
_cell.angle_alpha   90.00
_cell.angle_beta   90.00
_cell.angle_gamma   90.00
#
_symmetry.space_group_name_H-M   'P 1'
#
loop_
_entity.id
_entity.type
_entity.pdbx_description
1 polymer ?
#
loop_
_entity_poly.entity_id
_entity_poly.type
_entity_poly.pdbx_seq_one_letter_code
_entity_poly.pdbx_strand_id
1 'polypeptide(L)'
;LCQKQAGTKETVLETSIRMIRQYGLGYVFVDQSASLLSKVAFANSYATLAMSQKLRADVQAIAGAMNLTDEQREALSTLSVGSAVVRLADEHPEPFLVKIPRSPIREGSVTDSMIQARMDACSTKSAAEQPPLALSPVISDLPPADKKHESKRESVESHPPTPKESCQPIGSFRLRHDSEPPPEPLSRDAIRFLTDVATRPLS
;
A
#
# COMPACT_ATOMS: atom_id res chain seq x y z
N LEU A 1 -29.18 -25.81 7.02
CA LEU A 1 -28.15 -26.00 5.98
C LEU A 1 -27.07 -24.93 6.16
N CYS A 2 -26.13 -25.14 7.09
CA CYS A 2 -24.95 -24.28 7.20
C CYS A 2 -23.84 -24.91 6.37
N GLN A 3 -23.70 -24.50 5.11
CA GLN A 3 -22.50 -24.82 4.34
C GLN A 3 -21.34 -24.06 4.97
N LYS A 4 -20.43 -24.82 5.57
CA LYS A 4 -19.12 -24.34 5.99
C LYS A 4 -18.37 -23.92 4.73
N GLN A 5 -18.25 -22.61 4.49
CA GLN A 5 -17.42 -22.09 3.41
C GLN A 5 -16.01 -22.63 3.61
N ALA A 6 -15.51 -23.34 2.60
CA ALA A 6 -14.11 -23.72 2.53
C ALA A 6 -13.30 -22.43 2.53
N GLY A 7 -12.57 -22.18 3.63
CA GLY A 7 -11.73 -20.99 3.75
C GLY A 7 -10.68 -21.02 2.65
N THR A 8 -10.86 -20.16 1.64
CA THR A 8 -9.77 -19.76 0.74
C THR A 8 -8.61 -19.37 1.63
N LYS A 9 -7.48 -20.08 1.52
CA LYS A 9 -6.24 -19.71 2.21
C LYS A 9 -5.89 -18.30 1.76
N GLU A 10 -6.17 -17.32 2.60
CA GLU A 10 -5.77 -15.94 2.35
C GLU A 10 -4.27 -15.91 2.16
N THR A 11 -3.84 -15.23 1.10
CA THR A 11 -2.40 -15.08 0.84
C THR A 11 -1.81 -14.06 1.81
N VAL A 12 -0.52 -14.21 2.13
CA VAL A 12 0.20 -13.24 2.97
C VAL A 12 0.09 -11.82 2.41
N LEU A 13 0.04 -11.70 1.07
CA LEU A 13 -0.14 -10.43 0.37
C LEU A 13 -1.54 -9.84 0.58
N GLU A 14 -2.60 -10.65 0.59
CA GLU A 14 -3.95 -10.16 0.88
C GLU A 14 -4.09 -9.67 2.33
N THR A 15 -3.44 -10.36 3.28
CA THR A 15 -3.38 -9.89 4.67
C THR A 15 -2.59 -8.59 4.77
N SER A 16 -1.45 -8.46 4.07
CA SER A 16 -0.62 -7.26 4.12
C SER A 16 -1.34 -6.03 3.54
N ILE A 17 -2.14 -6.19 2.48
CA ILE A 17 -2.94 -5.10 1.89
C ILE A 17 -3.88 -4.45 2.92
N ARG A 18 -4.46 -5.23 3.83
CA ARG A 18 -5.36 -4.71 4.88
C ARG A 18 -4.60 -4.00 6.00
N MET A 19 -3.43 -4.53 6.37
CA MET A 19 -2.65 -4.01 7.50
C MET A 19 -1.83 -2.77 7.13
N ILE A 20 -1.44 -2.60 5.87
CA ILE A 20 -0.50 -1.54 5.42
C ILE A 20 -0.94 -0.12 5.82
N ARG A 21 -2.26 0.12 5.90
CA ARG A 21 -2.86 1.40 6.33
C ARG A 21 -2.46 1.79 7.75
N GLN A 22 -2.24 0.83 8.65
CA GLN A 22 -1.81 1.09 10.03
C GLN A 22 -0.40 1.69 10.11
N TYR A 23 0.41 1.43 9.08
CA TYR A 23 1.79 1.90 8.99
C TYR A 23 1.92 3.21 8.20
N GLY A 24 0.81 3.79 7.74
CA GLY A 24 0.83 4.98 6.87
C GLY A 24 1.47 4.72 5.50
N LEU A 25 1.55 3.46 5.08
CA LEU A 25 2.11 3.04 3.80
C LEU A 25 1.00 2.73 2.79
N GLY A 26 1.30 2.84 1.50
CA GLY A 26 0.36 2.61 0.41
C GLY A 26 0.86 1.57 -0.60
N TYR A 27 -0.09 0.84 -1.20
CA TYR A 27 0.17 0.02 -2.38
C TYR A 27 -0.31 0.75 -3.63
N VAL A 28 0.45 0.60 -4.72
CA VAL A 28 0.02 1.00 -6.06
C VAL A 28 0.00 -0.26 -6.92
N PHE A 29 -1.19 -0.65 -7.37
CA PHE A 29 -1.36 -1.78 -8.28
C PHE A 29 -1.34 -1.28 -9.72
N VAL A 30 -0.45 -1.83 -10.54
CA VAL A 30 -0.38 -1.56 -11.97
C VAL A 30 -0.42 -2.90 -12.68
N ASP A 31 -1.49 -3.14 -13.42
CA ASP A 31 -1.70 -4.38 -14.15
C ASP A 31 -2.34 -4.10 -15.51
N GLN A 32 -2.02 -4.94 -16.50
CA GLN A 32 -2.67 -4.96 -17.80
C GLN A 32 -4.01 -5.71 -17.77
N SER A 33 -4.17 -6.69 -16.87
CA SER A 33 -5.35 -7.57 -16.80
C SER A 33 -6.04 -7.46 -15.44
N ALA A 34 -7.07 -6.60 -15.37
CA ALA A 34 -7.81 -6.37 -14.13
C ALA A 34 -8.48 -7.63 -13.54
N SER A 35 -8.84 -8.61 -14.37
CA SER A 35 -9.47 -9.85 -13.93
C SER A 35 -8.56 -10.78 -13.11
N LEU A 36 -7.24 -10.58 -13.16
CA LEU A 36 -6.28 -11.34 -12.36
C LEU A 36 -6.03 -10.71 -10.98
N LEU A 37 -6.42 -9.45 -10.79
CA LEU A 37 -6.30 -8.78 -9.50
C LEU A 37 -7.29 -9.39 -8.50
N SER A 38 -6.82 -9.58 -7.26
CA SER A 38 -7.67 -10.13 -6.20
C SER A 38 -8.79 -9.18 -5.83
N LYS A 39 -9.94 -9.74 -5.44
CA LYS A 39 -11.06 -8.92 -4.92
C LYS A 39 -10.66 -8.09 -3.71
N VAL A 40 -9.70 -8.60 -2.90
CA VAL A 40 -9.15 -7.88 -1.76
C VAL A 40 -8.40 -6.63 -2.21
N ALA A 41 -7.64 -6.68 -3.31
CA ALA A 41 -6.96 -5.51 -3.85
C ALA A 41 -7.95 -4.42 -4.27
N PHE A 42 -9.01 -4.77 -5.02
CA PHE A 42 -10.05 -3.80 -5.40
C PHE A 42 -10.79 -3.21 -4.19
N ALA A 43 -11.21 -4.05 -3.25
CA ALA A 43 -12.00 -3.60 -2.10
C ALA A 43 -11.21 -2.72 -1.11
N ASN A 44 -9.87 -2.81 -1.09
CA ASN A 44 -9.02 -2.03 -0.20
C ASN A 44 -8.28 -0.88 -0.91
N SER A 45 -8.42 -0.78 -2.23
CA SER A 45 -7.87 0.35 -3.00
C SER A 45 -8.72 1.60 -2.75
N TYR A 46 -8.08 2.70 -2.38
CA TYR A 46 -8.77 3.98 -2.20
C TYR A 46 -9.15 4.61 -3.55
N ALA A 47 -8.25 4.54 -4.53
CA ALA A 47 -8.47 5.09 -5.85
C ALA A 47 -8.28 3.97 -6.89
N THR A 48 -9.21 3.90 -7.83
CA THR A 48 -9.12 3.02 -9.01
C THR A 48 -9.10 3.88 -10.26
N LEU A 49 -8.05 3.71 -11.06
CA LEU A 49 -7.90 4.37 -12.37
C LEU A 49 -8.02 3.30 -13.45
N ALA A 50 -9.05 3.41 -14.28
CA ALA A 50 -9.30 2.49 -15.38
C ALA A 50 -9.03 3.16 -16.71
N MET A 51 -8.06 2.62 -17.45
CA MET A 51 -7.82 2.98 -18.85
C MET A 51 -8.62 2.06 -19.78
N SER A 52 -8.48 2.25 -21.10
CA SER A 52 -9.15 1.41 -22.09
C SER A 52 -8.88 -0.09 -21.86
N GLN A 53 -9.95 -0.89 -21.81
CA GLN A 53 -9.90 -2.34 -21.60
C GLN A 53 -10.44 -3.09 -22.83
N LYS A 54 -9.76 -4.19 -23.21
CA LYS A 54 -10.14 -4.98 -24.40
C LYS A 54 -10.93 -6.24 -24.07
N LEU A 55 -10.57 -6.94 -23.00
CA LEU A 55 -11.19 -8.22 -22.67
C LEU A 55 -12.46 -8.00 -21.85
N ARG A 56 -13.53 -8.73 -22.19
CA ARG A 56 -14.83 -8.63 -21.50
C ARG A 56 -14.72 -8.92 -19.99
N ALA A 57 -13.86 -9.86 -19.61
CA ALA A 57 -13.61 -10.20 -18.21
C ALA A 57 -13.02 -9.02 -17.43
N ASP A 58 -12.04 -8.31 -18.01
CA ASP A 58 -11.42 -7.14 -17.39
C ASP A 58 -12.40 -5.97 -17.31
N VAL A 59 -13.14 -5.71 -18.39
CA VAL A 59 -14.21 -4.71 -18.43
C VAL A 59 -15.22 -4.95 -17.31
N GLN A 60 -15.64 -6.20 -17.10
CA GLN A 60 -16.59 -6.55 -16.04
C GLN A 60 -15.98 -6.42 -14.64
N ALA A 61 -14.72 -6.82 -14.44
CA ALA A 61 -14.02 -6.69 -13.17
C ALA A 61 -13.88 -5.22 -12.75
N ILE A 62 -13.42 -4.36 -13.67
CA ILE A 62 -13.28 -2.92 -13.43
C ILE A 62 -14.65 -2.27 -13.21
N ALA A 63 -15.64 -2.56 -14.06
CA ALA A 63 -16.97 -1.96 -13.92
C ALA A 63 -17.61 -2.32 -12.57
N GLY A 64 -17.43 -3.57 -12.11
CA GLY A 64 -17.86 -3.97 -10.78
C GLY A 64 -17.09 -3.27 -9.66
N ALA A 65 -15.77 -3.13 -9.79
CA ALA A 65 -14.95 -2.45 -8.79
C ALA A 65 -15.25 -0.95 -8.67
N MET A 66 -15.63 -0.31 -9.78
CA MET A 66 -15.94 1.12 -9.85
C MET A 66 -17.42 1.45 -9.68
N ASN A 67 -18.29 0.42 -9.59
CA ASN A 67 -19.74 0.54 -9.56
C ASN A 67 -20.32 1.31 -10.77
N LEU A 68 -19.84 0.99 -11.98
CA LEU A 68 -20.30 1.61 -13.22
C LEU A 68 -21.64 1.05 -13.68
N THR A 69 -22.45 1.88 -14.35
CA THR A 69 -23.66 1.43 -15.04
C THR A 69 -23.32 0.58 -16.28
N ASP A 70 -24.31 -0.13 -16.82
CA ASP A 70 -24.13 -0.95 -18.02
C ASP A 70 -23.69 -0.13 -19.24
N GLU A 71 -24.16 1.12 -19.35
CA GLU A 71 -23.79 2.07 -20.40
C GLU A 71 -22.36 2.60 -20.20
N GLN A 72 -22.01 2.96 -18.97
CA GLN A 72 -20.66 3.43 -18.64
C GLN A 72 -19.60 2.32 -18.84
N ARG A 73 -19.97 1.06 -18.59
CA ARG A 73 -19.10 -0.09 -18.84
C ARG A 73 -18.70 -0.18 -20.31
N GLU A 74 -19.60 0.09 -21.24
CA GLU A 74 -19.28 0.05 -22.67
C GLU A 74 -18.25 1.12 -23.04
N ALA A 75 -18.30 2.28 -22.38
CA ALA A 75 -17.33 3.36 -22.58
C ALA A 75 -15.89 2.95 -22.22
N LEU A 76 -15.68 2.01 -21.28
CA LEU A 76 -14.33 1.51 -20.95
C LEU A 76 -13.60 0.89 -22.15
N SER A 77 -14.33 0.38 -23.14
CA SER A 77 -13.73 -0.19 -24.34
C SER A 77 -13.39 0.85 -25.40
N THR A 78 -14.03 2.01 -25.38
CA THR A 78 -13.92 3.08 -26.39
C THR A 78 -13.06 4.26 -25.93
N LEU A 79 -12.57 4.25 -24.69
CA LEU A 79 -11.68 5.28 -24.15
C LEU A 79 -10.47 5.54 -25.06
N SER A 80 -10.23 6.81 -25.36
CA SER A 80 -9.04 7.24 -26.09
C SER A 80 -7.76 7.09 -25.25
N VAL A 81 -6.63 6.90 -25.93
CA VAL A 81 -5.33 6.79 -25.27
C VAL A 81 -5.02 8.07 -24.47
N GLY A 82 -4.50 7.88 -23.25
CA GLY A 82 -4.24 8.97 -22.31
C GLY A 82 -5.50 9.51 -21.63
N SER A 83 -6.59 8.76 -21.63
CA SER A 83 -7.81 9.06 -20.87
C SER A 83 -8.08 7.90 -19.90
N ALA A 84 -8.62 8.21 -18.72
CA ALA A 84 -8.95 7.20 -17.72
C ALA A 84 -10.23 7.60 -16.97
N VAL A 85 -11.01 6.61 -16.55
CA VAL A 85 -12.08 6.80 -15.58
C VAL A 85 -11.47 6.62 -14.19
N VAL A 86 -11.80 7.51 -13.27
CA VAL A 86 -11.30 7.50 -11.90
C VAL A 86 -12.48 7.33 -10.96
N ARG A 87 -12.32 6.42 -10.00
CA ARG A 87 -13.22 6.28 -8.86
C ARG A 87 -12.40 6.38 -7.60
N LEU A 88 -12.77 7.34 -6.76
CA LEU A 88 -12.24 7.48 -5.41
C LEU A 88 -13.24 6.84 -4.44
N ALA A 89 -12.77 6.23 -3.37
CA ALA A 89 -13.64 5.64 -2.35
C ALA A 89 -14.41 6.71 -1.55
N ASP A 90 -13.85 7.92 -1.46
CA ASP A 90 -14.41 9.07 -0.75
C ASP A 90 -14.36 10.34 -1.63
N GLU A 91 -14.98 11.43 -1.17
CA GLU A 91 -15.06 12.77 -1.80
C GLU A 91 -15.93 12.86 -3.07
N HIS A 92 -15.88 11.86 -3.95
CA HIS A 92 -16.64 11.82 -5.19
C HIS A 92 -17.37 10.48 -5.35
N PRO A 93 -18.70 10.42 -5.08
CA PRO A 93 -19.45 9.17 -5.12
C PRO A 93 -19.59 8.60 -6.54
N GLU A 94 -19.48 9.43 -7.56
CA GLU A 94 -19.59 9.03 -8.96
C GLU A 94 -18.23 8.97 -9.65
N PRO A 95 -17.95 7.93 -10.45
CA PRO A 95 -16.76 7.88 -11.29
C PRO A 95 -16.72 9.03 -12.30
N PHE A 96 -15.53 9.59 -12.53
CA PHE A 96 -15.33 10.72 -13.43
C PHE A 96 -14.19 10.48 -14.42
N LEU A 97 -14.25 11.14 -15.58
CA LEU A 97 -13.25 11.01 -16.64
C LEU A 97 -12.12 12.02 -16.45
N VAL A 98 -10.88 11.57 -16.56
CA VAL A 98 -9.68 12.42 -16.55
C VAL A 98 -8.85 12.26 -17.81
N LYS A 99 -8.15 13.32 -18.20
CA LYS A 99 -7.10 13.28 -19.23
C LYS A 99 -5.75 13.20 -18.55
N ILE A 100 -5.00 12.13 -18.83
CA ILE A 100 -3.66 11.93 -18.30
C ILE A 100 -2.66 12.63 -19.24
N PRO A 101 -1.87 13.60 -18.75
CA PRO A 101 -0.87 14.25 -19.58
C PRO A 101 0.22 13.26 -19.98
N ARG A 102 0.69 13.37 -21.22
CA ARG A 102 1.82 12.57 -21.70
C ARG A 102 3.10 13.03 -21.00
N SER A 103 3.74 12.15 -20.25
CA SER A 103 5.09 12.37 -19.74
C SER A 103 6.12 11.90 -20.79
N PRO A 104 6.95 12.80 -21.34
CA PRO A 104 7.96 12.42 -22.32
C PRO A 104 9.19 11.82 -21.60
N ILE A 105 9.10 10.55 -21.24
CA ILE A 105 10.25 9.80 -20.72
C ILE A 105 11.11 9.37 -21.91
N ARG A 106 12.40 9.75 -21.90
CA ARG A 106 13.36 9.29 -22.90
C ARG A 106 13.92 7.95 -22.44
N GLU A 107 13.79 6.91 -23.27
CA GLU A 107 14.43 5.62 -23.01
C GLU A 107 15.95 5.81 -22.88
N GLY A 108 16.56 5.12 -21.91
CA GLY A 108 17.99 5.27 -21.61
C GLY A 108 18.38 6.57 -20.89
N SER A 109 17.43 7.41 -20.48
CA SER A 109 17.70 8.60 -19.67
C SER A 109 18.21 8.31 -18.26
N VAL A 110 18.04 7.07 -17.79
CA VAL A 110 18.49 6.60 -16.49
C VAL A 110 19.48 5.46 -16.72
N THR A 111 20.72 5.64 -16.28
CA THR A 111 21.76 4.62 -16.32
C THR A 111 21.84 3.86 -14.99
N ASP A 112 22.37 2.64 -15.01
CA ASP A 112 22.56 1.83 -13.81
C ASP A 112 23.39 2.55 -12.74
N SER A 113 24.39 3.34 -13.15
CA SER A 113 25.20 4.15 -12.24
C SER A 113 24.38 5.22 -11.50
N MET A 114 23.37 5.81 -12.16
CA MET A 114 22.46 6.77 -11.54
C MET A 114 21.53 6.08 -10.55
N ILE A 115 21.06 4.88 -10.87
CA ILE A 115 20.25 4.05 -9.96
C ILE A 115 21.08 3.67 -8.73
N GLN A 116 22.29 3.15 -8.93
CA GLN A 116 23.19 2.75 -7.85
C GLN A 116 23.49 3.92 -6.90
N ALA A 117 23.93 5.07 -7.44
CA ALA A 117 24.20 6.25 -6.65
C ALA A 117 22.98 6.75 -5.86
N ARG A 118 21.76 6.61 -6.40
CA ARG A 118 20.53 6.98 -5.70
C ARG A 118 20.15 5.98 -4.62
N MET A 119 20.38 4.69 -4.87
CA MET A 119 20.08 3.60 -3.95
C MET A 119 21.10 3.49 -2.82
N ASP A 120 22.33 3.99 -2.98
CA ASP A 120 23.37 3.98 -1.94
C ASP A 120 22.91 4.66 -0.64
N ALA A 121 22.04 5.68 -0.73
CA ALA A 121 21.46 6.34 0.44
C ALA A 121 20.38 5.50 1.16
N CYS A 122 19.69 4.62 0.44
CA CYS A 122 18.63 3.75 0.95
C CYS A 122 19.14 2.35 1.31
N SER A 123 20.33 1.99 0.82
CA SER A 123 21.05 0.77 1.13
C SER A 123 21.65 0.90 2.53
N THR A 124 20.76 0.93 3.53
CA THR A 124 21.11 0.60 4.91
C THR A 124 21.86 -0.71 4.81
N LYS A 125 23.18 -0.68 5.06
CA LYS A 125 24.10 -1.82 4.96
C LYS A 125 23.36 -3.10 5.38
N SER A 126 22.83 -3.86 4.42
CA SER A 126 22.58 -5.27 4.65
C SER A 126 23.96 -5.76 5.01
N ALA A 127 24.19 -5.99 6.31
CA ALA A 127 25.47 -6.48 6.78
C ALA A 127 25.80 -7.64 5.85
N ALA A 128 26.91 -7.51 5.12
CA ALA A 128 27.39 -8.54 4.24
C ALA A 128 27.24 -9.85 5.01
N GLU A 129 26.52 -10.82 4.43
CA GLU A 129 26.35 -12.13 5.05
C GLU A 129 27.74 -12.54 5.56
N GLN A 130 27.86 -12.67 6.88
CA GLN A 130 29.07 -13.28 7.40
C GLN A 130 29.18 -14.62 6.71
N PRO A 131 30.38 -15.00 6.19
CA PRO A 131 30.56 -16.32 5.60
C PRO A 131 30.01 -17.35 6.59
N PRO A 132 29.28 -18.38 6.13
CA PRO A 132 28.56 -19.28 7.01
C PRO A 132 29.53 -19.82 8.04
N LEU A 133 29.38 -19.38 9.29
CA LEU A 133 30.08 -19.99 10.41
C LEU A 133 29.67 -21.45 10.38
N ALA A 134 30.69 -22.32 10.32
CA ALA A 134 30.56 -23.74 10.09
C ALA A 134 29.41 -24.33 10.91
N LEU A 135 28.57 -25.12 10.23
CA LEU A 135 27.47 -25.88 10.78
C LEU A 135 27.88 -26.53 12.11
N SER A 136 27.36 -26.04 13.23
CA SER A 136 27.31 -26.82 14.46
C SER A 136 26.35 -28.00 14.23
N PRO A 137 26.78 -29.25 14.41
CA PRO A 137 25.91 -30.39 14.23
C PRO A 137 24.92 -30.48 15.39
N VAL A 138 23.81 -31.18 15.15
CA VAL A 138 22.80 -31.61 16.13
C VAL A 138 21.70 -30.58 16.40
N ILE A 139 20.74 -30.53 15.47
CA ILE A 139 19.33 -30.39 15.88
C ILE A 139 18.96 -31.78 16.42
N SER A 140 18.71 -31.89 17.72
CA SER A 140 18.20 -33.13 18.32
C SER A 140 16.85 -33.49 17.71
N ASP A 141 16.67 -34.78 17.44
CA ASP A 141 15.48 -35.36 16.83
C ASP A 141 14.18 -34.91 17.53
N LEU A 142 13.16 -34.67 16.71
CA LEU A 142 11.80 -34.37 17.15
C LEU A 142 11.31 -35.49 18.09
N PRO A 143 10.70 -35.15 19.26
CA PRO A 143 10.15 -36.18 20.13
C PRO A 143 8.95 -36.88 19.46
N PRO A 144 8.76 -38.19 19.68
CA PRO A 144 7.71 -38.96 19.03
C PRO A 144 6.31 -38.57 19.54
N ALA A 145 5.32 -38.74 18.66
CA ALA A 145 3.93 -38.36 18.88
C ALA A 145 3.29 -39.06 20.09
N ASP A 146 2.73 -38.25 20.99
CA ASP A 146 2.11 -38.72 22.23
C ASP A 146 0.69 -39.25 21.97
N LYS A 147 0.37 -40.42 22.54
CA LYS A 147 -0.94 -41.08 22.40
C LYS A 147 -1.88 -40.59 23.52
N LYS A 148 -3.14 -40.35 23.13
CA LYS A 148 -4.34 -40.03 23.95
C LYS A 148 -4.28 -40.48 25.44
N HIS A 149 -4.59 -39.55 26.34
CA HIS A 149 -5.47 -39.83 27.48
C HIS A 149 -6.23 -38.57 27.96
N GLU A 150 -7.53 -38.73 28.25
CA GLU A 150 -8.38 -37.71 28.87
C GLU A 150 -7.99 -37.44 30.33
N SER A 151 -7.97 -36.17 30.75
CA SER A 151 -8.99 -35.56 31.63
C SER A 151 -8.44 -34.38 32.45
N LYS A 152 -9.38 -33.47 32.77
CA LYS A 152 -9.43 -32.52 33.89
C LYS A 152 -9.01 -31.06 33.62
N ARG A 153 -9.94 -30.20 34.05
CA ARG A 153 -10.03 -28.73 33.95
C ARG A 153 -8.99 -28.05 34.84
N GLU A 154 -8.49 -26.90 34.42
CA GLU A 154 -8.40 -25.69 35.27
C GLU A 154 -8.12 -24.44 34.42
N SER A 155 -8.75 -23.35 34.86
CA SER A 155 -8.84 -22.02 34.25
C SER A 155 -7.68 -21.13 34.65
N VAL A 156 -7.03 -20.43 33.71
CA VAL A 156 -6.31 -19.18 34.02
C VAL A 156 -6.42 -18.18 32.86
N GLU A 157 -6.71 -16.94 33.25
CA GLU A 157 -6.95 -15.70 32.53
C GLU A 157 -6.04 -15.36 31.33
N SER A 158 -6.71 -14.73 30.36
CA SER A 158 -6.20 -13.84 29.32
C SER A 158 -5.32 -12.71 29.88
N HIS A 159 -4.23 -12.34 29.19
CA HIS A 159 -3.84 -10.99 28.67
C HIS A 159 -2.40 -11.06 28.10
N PRO A 160 -2.08 -10.39 26.96
CA PRO A 160 -0.69 -10.15 26.56
C PRO A 160 -0.11 -8.93 27.30
N PRO A 161 1.20 -8.90 27.63
CA PRO A 161 1.78 -7.80 28.39
C PRO A 161 1.96 -6.53 27.54
N THR A 162 1.66 -5.39 28.15
CA THR A 162 1.88 -4.03 27.64
C THR A 162 3.38 -3.73 27.51
N PRO A 163 3.84 -3.05 26.45
CA PRO A 163 5.27 -2.74 26.28
C PRO A 163 5.77 -1.74 27.32
N LYS A 164 6.87 -2.08 27.99
CA LYS A 164 7.61 -1.18 28.87
C LYS A 164 8.29 -0.10 28.05
N GLU A 165 8.10 1.15 28.46
CA GLU A 165 8.86 2.31 27.99
C GLU A 165 10.35 2.10 28.27
N SER A 166 11.18 2.34 27.25
CA SER A 166 12.62 2.55 27.40
C SER A 166 12.99 3.78 26.60
N CYS A 167 12.95 4.94 27.26
CA CYS A 167 13.58 6.17 26.84
C CYS A 167 15.11 6.00 26.83
N GLN A 168 15.73 6.16 25.66
CA GLN A 168 17.13 6.54 25.49
C GLN A 168 17.22 7.56 24.34
N PRO A 169 18.03 8.61 24.44
CA PRO A 169 17.90 9.83 23.63
C PRO A 169 18.51 9.63 22.23
N ILE A 170 17.71 9.85 21.19
CA ILE A 170 18.21 9.88 19.80
C ILE A 170 18.93 11.21 19.60
N GLY A 171 20.25 11.12 19.40
CA GLY A 171 21.09 12.22 18.96
C GLY A 171 20.59 12.83 17.65
N SER A 172 20.64 14.15 17.60
CA SER A 172 20.14 15.00 16.51
C SER A 172 20.72 14.62 15.14
N PHE A 173 19.93 13.92 14.32
CA PHE A 173 20.17 13.85 12.87
C PHE A 173 19.64 15.14 12.23
N ARG A 174 20.55 16.07 11.95
CA ARG A 174 20.27 17.22 11.08
C ARG A 174 20.09 16.71 9.64
N LEU A 175 18.86 16.69 9.15
CA LEU A 175 18.57 16.70 7.71
C LEU A 175 19.12 18.01 7.13
N ARG A 176 20.17 17.92 6.30
CA ARG A 176 20.48 18.99 5.36
C ARG A 176 19.46 18.90 4.23
N HIS A 177 18.40 19.69 4.34
CA HIS A 177 17.63 20.12 3.17
C HIS A 177 18.48 21.17 2.45
N ASP A 178 19.11 20.78 1.35
CA ASP A 178 19.44 21.74 0.30
C ASP A 178 18.12 22.09 -0.39
N SER A 179 17.48 23.11 0.15
CA SER A 179 16.37 23.82 -0.46
C SER A 179 16.60 25.27 -0.04
N GLU A 180 17.22 26.06 -0.92
CA GLU A 180 17.25 27.51 -0.75
C GLU A 180 15.83 28.00 -0.46
N PRO A 181 15.59 28.71 0.65
CA PRO A 181 14.29 29.29 0.91
C PRO A 181 14.03 30.42 -0.10
N PRO A 182 12.79 30.59 -0.59
CA PRO A 182 12.39 31.81 -1.29
C PRO A 182 12.70 33.03 -0.40
N PRO A 183 13.26 34.13 -0.92
CA PRO A 183 13.79 35.21 -0.10
C PRO A 183 12.71 36.15 0.49
N GLU A 184 11.43 35.77 0.48
CA GLU A 184 10.35 36.63 0.96
C GLU A 184 9.72 36.11 2.25
N PRO A 185 9.91 36.81 3.39
CA PRO A 185 9.13 36.52 4.58
C PRO A 185 7.65 36.79 4.28
N LEU A 186 6.80 35.79 4.54
CA LEU A 186 5.34 35.90 4.41
C LEU A 186 4.84 37.17 5.09
N SER A 187 4.04 37.97 4.37
CA SER A 187 3.47 39.20 4.91
C SER A 187 2.59 38.89 6.14
N ARG A 188 2.50 39.86 7.07
CA ARG A 188 1.66 39.71 8.28
C ARG A 188 0.21 39.36 7.95
N ASP A 189 -0.29 39.81 6.80
CA ASP A 189 -1.65 39.53 6.35
C ASP A 189 -1.83 38.08 5.90
N ALA A 190 -0.81 37.47 5.27
CA ALA A 190 -0.84 36.05 4.90
C ALA A 190 -0.85 35.15 6.15
N ILE A 191 -0.08 35.51 7.19
CA ILE A 191 -0.05 34.80 8.47
C ILE A 191 -1.42 34.90 9.17
N ARG A 192 -2.04 36.08 9.14
CA ARG A 192 -3.37 36.30 9.71
C ARG A 192 -4.44 35.52 8.96
N PHE A 193 -4.40 35.50 7.63
CA PHE A 193 -5.34 34.74 6.81
C PHE A 193 -5.29 33.23 7.12
N LEU A 194 -4.09 32.64 7.20
CA LEU A 194 -3.93 31.24 7.55
C LEU A 194 -4.46 30.92 8.95
N THR A 195 -4.30 31.85 9.88
CA THR A 195 -4.84 31.73 11.26
C THR A 195 -6.37 31.79 11.26
N ASP A 196 -6.97 32.65 10.44
CA ASP A 196 -8.44 32.74 10.30
C ASP A 196 -9.04 31.47 9.66
N VAL A 197 -8.41 30.90 8.63
CA VAL A 197 -8.85 29.64 8.00
C VAL A 197 -8.74 28.46 8.97
N ALA A 198 -7.67 28.41 9.77
CA ALA A 198 -7.48 27.34 10.75
C ALA A 198 -8.49 27.40 11.91
N THR A 199 -8.99 28.59 12.25
CA THR A 199 -9.92 28.79 13.37
C THR A 199 -11.38 28.77 12.95
N ARG A 200 -11.69 28.96 11.65
CA ARG A 200 -13.03 28.81 11.08
C ARG A 200 -12.94 28.11 9.73
N PRO A 201 -13.15 26.79 9.66
CA PRO A 201 -13.25 26.12 8.37
C PRO A 201 -14.43 26.74 7.61
N LEU A 202 -14.17 27.14 6.37
CA LEU A 202 -15.17 27.77 5.49
C LEU A 202 -16.37 26.82 5.38
N SER A 203 -17.52 27.22 5.94
CA SER A 203 -18.83 26.58 5.70
C SER A 203 -19.36 26.93 4.32
#